data_AF-A0A2J1DVA2-F1
#
_entry.id   AF-A0A2J1DVA2-F1
#
_cell.length_a   1.000
_cell.length_b   1.000
_cell.length_c   1.000
_cell.angle_alpha   90.00
_cell.angle_beta   90.00
_cell.angle_gamma   90.00
#
_symmetry.space_group_name_H-M   'P 1'
#
loop_
_entity.id
_entity.type
_entity.pdbx_description
1 polymer ?
#
loop_
_entity_poly.entity_id
_entity_poly.type
_entity_poly.pdbx_seq_one_letter_code
_entity_poly.pdbx_strand_id
1 'polypeptide(L)'
;MPPQLMPARSAGLAIDDTDRIEALTARVVYITDNCGEIVFDRLLLQYLHRQGSRITLVVRDEPILNDATMAEVRALRLDRYADTVTTTGCGCELGVRLDC
;
A
#
# COMPACT_ATOMS: atom_id res chain seq x y z
N MET A 1 30.64 17.70 1.22
CA MET A 1 29.82 17.49 0.01
C MET A 1 28.59 16.71 0.42
N PRO A 2 27.35 17.19 0.20
CA PRO A 2 26.18 16.36 0.42
C PRO A 2 26.13 15.27 -0.68
N PRO A 3 25.72 14.04 -0.35
CA PRO A 3 25.57 12.98 -1.34
C PRO A 3 24.53 13.38 -2.39
N GLN A 4 24.89 13.20 -3.66
CA GLN A 4 24.01 13.44 -4.79
C GLN A 4 22.91 12.37 -4.79
N LEU A 5 21.66 12.81 -4.57
CA LEU A 5 20.47 11.98 -4.70
C LEU A 5 20.33 11.61 -6.18
N MET A 6 20.69 10.38 -6.56
CA MET A 6 20.45 9.90 -7.93
C MET A 6 18.93 9.81 -8.15
N PRO A 7 18.39 10.33 -9.27
CA PRO A 7 16.98 10.21 -9.56
C PRO A 7 16.67 8.73 -9.87
N ALA A 8 15.99 8.04 -8.95
CA ALA A 8 15.59 6.63 -9.08
C ALA A 8 14.71 6.32 -10.33
N ARG A 9 14.33 7.32 -11.12
CA ARG A 9 13.40 7.18 -12.25
C ARG A 9 14.03 6.65 -13.54
N SER A 10 15.36 6.66 -13.68
CA SER A 10 16.00 6.37 -14.98
C SER A 10 16.34 4.90 -15.24
N ALA A 11 16.17 4.00 -14.26
CA ALA A 11 16.61 2.59 -14.39
C ALA A 11 15.48 1.57 -14.61
N GLY A 12 14.21 1.96 -14.47
CA GLY A 12 13.08 1.01 -14.51
C GLY A 12 13.03 0.07 -13.30
N LEU A 13 12.15 -0.94 -13.35
CA LEU A 13 12.09 -2.02 -12.35
C LEU A 13 13.11 -3.11 -12.72
N ALA A 14 13.92 -3.54 -11.76
CA ALA A 14 14.91 -4.62 -12.00
C ALA A 14 14.23 -5.97 -12.34
N ILE A 15 13.03 -6.19 -11.80
CA ILE A 15 12.11 -7.27 -12.16
C ILE A 15 10.75 -6.60 -12.36
N ASP A 16 10.20 -6.73 -13.56
CA ASP A 16 8.94 -6.09 -13.94
C ASP A 16 7.89 -7.16 -14.26
N ASP A 17 7.05 -7.49 -13.28
CA ASP A 17 5.91 -8.40 -13.42
C ASP A 17 4.58 -7.63 -13.51
N THR A 18 4.60 -6.33 -13.84
CA THR A 18 3.39 -5.48 -13.81
C THR A 18 2.25 -6.02 -14.68
N ASP A 19 2.53 -6.46 -15.91
CA ASP A 19 1.53 -7.08 -16.80
C ASP A 19 0.88 -8.33 -16.18
N ARG A 20 1.66 -9.13 -15.45
CA ARG A 20 1.18 -10.36 -14.80
C ARG A 20 0.33 -10.02 -13.58
N ILE A 21 0.69 -8.98 -12.84
CA ILE A 21 -0.06 -8.48 -11.70
C ILE A 21 -1.40 -7.92 -12.16
N GLU A 22 -1.43 -7.12 -13.23
CA GLU A 22 -2.65 -6.46 -13.74
C GLU A 22 -3.76 -7.49 -14.02
N ALA A 23 -3.43 -8.62 -14.62
CA ALA A 23 -4.37 -9.71 -14.92
C ALA A 23 -4.99 -10.37 -13.66
N LEU A 24 -4.43 -10.15 -12.46
CA LEU A 24 -4.85 -10.77 -11.20
C LEU A 24 -5.60 -9.80 -10.27
N THR A 25 -5.95 -8.61 -10.74
CA THR A 25 -6.46 -7.51 -9.89
C THR A 25 -7.95 -7.55 -9.58
N ALA A 26 -8.70 -8.56 -10.01
CA ALA A 26 -10.15 -8.60 -9.77
C ALA A 26 -10.54 -8.57 -8.27
N ARG A 27 -9.72 -9.18 -7.40
CA ARG A 27 -9.89 -9.15 -5.94
C ARG A 27 -8.53 -9.01 -5.26
N VAL A 28 -8.32 -7.88 -4.59
CA VAL A 28 -7.02 -7.45 -4.08
C VAL A 28 -7.04 -7.31 -2.57
N VAL A 29 -6.02 -7.87 -1.91
CA VAL A 29 -5.64 -7.48 -0.56
C VAL A 29 -4.42 -6.57 -0.70
N TYR A 30 -4.58 -5.30 -0.34
CA TYR A 30 -3.55 -4.28 -0.44
C TYR A 30 -2.99 -4.01 0.95
N ILE A 31 -1.74 -4.41 1.21
CA ILE A 31 -1.10 -4.26 2.51
C ILE A 31 -0.16 -3.06 2.42
N THR A 32 -0.41 -2.05 3.24
CA THR A 32 0.40 -0.83 3.26
C THR A 32 1.64 -1.01 4.13
N ASP A 33 2.72 -0.31 3.79
CA ASP A 33 3.92 -0.27 4.62
C ASP A 33 4.00 1.06 5.38
N ASN A 34 4.36 2.15 4.69
CA ASN A 34 4.70 3.43 5.32
C ASN A 34 3.69 4.58 5.07
N CYS A 35 3.51 5.47 6.04
CA CYS A 35 2.69 6.69 6.03
C CYS A 35 3.11 7.72 4.94
N GLY A 36 4.37 7.73 4.52
CA GLY A 36 4.82 8.54 3.38
C GLY A 36 4.51 7.91 2.01
N GLU A 37 4.57 6.58 1.96
CA GLU A 37 4.32 5.79 0.76
C GLU A 37 2.83 5.69 0.45
N ILE A 38 1.97 5.68 1.48
CA ILE A 38 0.52 5.57 1.32
C ILE A 38 -0.10 6.76 0.55
N VAL A 39 0.62 7.88 0.45
CA VAL A 39 0.27 8.99 -0.44
C VAL A 39 0.35 8.57 -1.92
N PHE A 40 1.36 7.78 -2.28
CA PHE A 40 1.52 7.20 -3.63
C PHE A 40 0.62 5.99 -3.83
N ASP A 41 0.42 5.14 -2.81
CA ASP A 41 -0.52 4.00 -2.86
C ASP A 41 -1.92 4.45 -3.27
N ARG A 42 -2.33 5.65 -2.86
CA ARG A 42 -3.60 6.24 -3.27
C ARG A 42 -3.81 6.21 -4.79
N LEU A 43 -2.78 6.47 -5.58
CA LEU A 43 -2.88 6.48 -7.04
C LEU A 43 -3.19 5.08 -7.57
N LEU A 44 -2.52 4.06 -7.03
CA LEU A 44 -2.74 2.67 -7.41
C LEU A 44 -4.11 2.16 -6.94
N LEU A 45 -4.51 2.45 -5.71
CA LEU A 45 -5.84 2.14 -5.19
C LEU A 45 -6.95 2.77 -6.04
N GLN A 46 -6.79 4.04 -6.43
CA GLN A 46 -7.74 4.71 -7.31
C GLN A 46 -7.80 4.06 -8.70
N TYR A 47 -6.66 3.67 -9.25
CA TYR A 47 -6.60 2.96 -10.53
C TYR A 47 -7.31 1.61 -10.44
N LEU A 48 -7.00 0.79 -9.44
CA LEU A 48 -7.63 -0.52 -9.21
C LEU A 48 -9.14 -0.40 -9.02
N HIS A 49 -9.59 0.58 -8.23
CA HIS A 49 -11.01 0.85 -8.01
C HIS A 49 -11.73 1.21 -9.33
N ARG A 50 -11.10 2.02 -10.20
CA ARG A 50 -11.65 2.36 -11.53
C ARG A 50 -11.74 1.17 -12.47
N GLN A 51 -10.86 0.18 -12.32
CA GLN A 51 -10.94 -1.10 -13.05
C GLN A 51 -12.00 -2.06 -12.49
N GLY A 52 -12.69 -1.68 -11.40
CA GLY A 52 -13.72 -2.52 -10.78
C GLY A 52 -13.16 -3.60 -9.84
N SER A 53 -11.92 -3.43 -9.37
CA SER A 53 -11.29 -4.35 -8.41
C SER A 53 -12.04 -4.31 -7.08
N ARG A 54 -12.26 -5.48 -6.47
CA ARG A 54 -12.71 -5.57 -5.07
C ARG A 54 -11.51 -5.49 -4.13
N ILE A 55 -11.39 -4.43 -3.34
CA ILE A 55 -10.18 -4.08 -2.61
C ILE A 55 -10.40 -4.18 -1.10
N THR A 56 -9.54 -4.94 -0.43
CA THR A 56 -9.36 -4.90 1.02
C THR A 56 -8.05 -4.19 1.32
N LEU A 57 -8.12 -3.02 1.95
CA LEU A 57 -6.95 -2.26 2.40
C LEU A 57 -6.59 -2.69 3.82
N VAL A 58 -5.33 -3.05 4.02
CA VAL A 58 -4.79 -3.48 5.31
C VAL A 58 -3.74 -2.47 5.76
N VAL A 59 -3.97 -1.86 6.92
CA VAL A 59 -3.04 -0.92 7.58
C VAL A 59 -2.57 -1.47 8.93
N ARG A 60 -1.67 -0.77 9.62
CA ARG A 60 -1.25 -1.16 10.97
C ARG A 60 -2.30 -0.79 12.03
N ASP A 61 -2.38 -1.61 13.08
CA ASP A 61 -3.16 -1.32 14.30
C ASP A 61 -2.53 -0.15 15.07
N GLU A 62 -1.22 -0.24 15.32
CA GLU A 62 -0.44 0.78 16.02
C GLU A 62 0.84 1.09 15.22
N PRO A 63 1.25 2.36 15.15
CA PRO A 63 2.48 2.74 14.46
C PRO A 63 3.69 2.28 15.26
N ILE A 64 4.59 1.50 14.64
CA ILE A 64 5.90 1.15 15.22
C ILE A 64 6.88 2.29 14.94
N LEU A 65 6.79 2.85 13.73
CA LEU A 65 7.58 3.99 13.26
C LEU A 65 6.67 4.98 12.51
N ASN A 66 6.89 5.12 11.21
CA ASN A 66 6.09 5.92 10.30
C ASN A 66 5.12 5.03 9.51
N ASP A 67 4.65 3.92 10.09
CA ASP A 67 3.74 3.02 9.39
C ASP A 67 2.40 3.70 9.10
N ALA A 68 1.74 3.29 8.02
CA ALA A 68 0.40 3.79 7.76
C ALA A 68 -0.64 3.13 8.67
N THR A 69 -1.49 3.94 9.27
CA THR A 69 -2.54 3.51 10.20
C THR A 69 -3.93 3.92 9.70
N MET A 70 -4.97 3.60 10.46
CA MET A 70 -6.32 4.08 10.22
C MET A 70 -6.43 5.62 10.19
N ALA A 71 -5.50 6.35 10.82
CA ALA A 71 -5.47 7.80 10.77
C ALA A 71 -5.15 8.31 9.34
N GLU A 72 -4.14 7.72 8.69
CA GLU A 72 -3.75 8.04 7.32
C GLU A 72 -4.86 7.71 6.32
N VAL A 73 -5.52 6.55 6.49
CA VAL A 73 -6.67 6.16 5.65
C VAL A 73 -7.74 7.25 5.64
N ARG A 74 -8.08 7.78 6.82
CA ARG A 74 -9.09 8.84 6.97
C ARG A 74 -8.59 10.17 6.43
N ALA A 75 -7.35 10.55 6.72
CA ALA A 75 -6.76 11.81 6.27
C ALA A 75 -6.70 11.89 4.73
N LEU A 76 -6.31 10.79 4.09
CA LEU A 76 -6.19 10.69 2.63
C LEU A 76 -7.46 10.22 1.92
N ARG A 77 -8.50 9.86 2.68
CA ARG A 77 -9.80 9.37 2.19
C ARG A 77 -9.67 8.13 1.29
N LEU A 78 -8.81 7.19 1.70
CA LEU A 78 -8.54 5.96 0.95
C LEU A 78 -9.67 4.93 1.05
N ASP A 79 -10.48 5.04 2.10
CA ASP A 79 -11.73 4.32 2.31
C ASP A 79 -12.73 4.50 1.15
N ARG A 80 -12.57 5.54 0.33
CA ARG A 80 -13.38 5.74 -0.89
C ARG A 80 -13.04 4.80 -2.03
N TYR A 81 -11.86 4.21 -2.00
CA TYR A 81 -11.34 3.34 -3.06
C TYR A 81 -11.29 1.87 -2.63
N ALA A 82 -11.54 1.57 -1.36
CA ALA A 82 -11.52 0.21 -0.80
C ALA A 82 -12.91 -0.22 -0.33
N ASP A 83 -13.28 -1.47 -0.58
CA ASP A 83 -14.53 -2.07 -0.10
C ASP A 83 -14.45 -2.41 1.40
N THR A 84 -13.25 -2.66 1.89
CA THR A 84 -13.00 -3.02 3.28
C THR A 84 -11.67 -2.42 3.71
N VAL A 85 -11.63 -1.86 4.92
CA VAL A 85 -10.40 -1.42 5.57
C VAL A 85 -10.28 -2.18 6.89
N THR A 86 -9.15 -2.82 7.09
CA THR A 86 -8.85 -3.61 8.29
C THR A 86 -7.40 -3.39 8.71
N THR A 87 -7.04 -3.95 9.86
CA THR A 87 -5.68 -3.97 10.37
C THR A 87 -5.08 -5.37 10.29
N THR A 88 -3.76 -5.47 10.50
CA THR A 88 -3.05 -6.76 10.52
C THR A 88 -3.40 -7.62 11.74
N GLY A 89 -4.04 -7.07 12.78
CA GLY A 89 -4.53 -7.80 13.95
C GLY A 89 -3.45 -8.33 14.89
N CYS A 90 -2.18 -8.11 14.58
CA CYS A 90 -1.03 -8.57 15.36
C CYS A 90 -0.30 -7.43 16.09
N GLY A 91 -0.93 -6.26 16.22
CA GLY A 91 -0.34 -5.11 16.91
C GLY A 91 0.91 -4.56 16.21
N CYS A 92 2.03 -4.52 16.95
CA CYS A 92 3.24 -3.80 16.60
C CYS A 92 4.31 -4.76 16.01
N GLU A 93 4.23 -5.07 14.71
CA GLU A 93 5.18 -5.95 13.99
C GLU A 93 5.66 -5.42 12.61
N LEU A 94 6.91 -5.72 12.24
CA LEU A 94 7.43 -5.47 10.88
C LEU A 94 6.94 -6.55 9.90
N GLY A 95 6.45 -6.15 8.73
CA GLY A 95 5.89 -7.09 7.75
C GLY A 95 4.57 -7.73 8.21
N VAL A 96 4.21 -8.89 7.68
CA VAL A 96 2.97 -9.60 8.05
C VAL A 96 3.34 -10.97 8.58
N ARG A 97 2.94 -11.30 9.81
CA ARG A 97 3.07 -12.67 10.32
C ARG A 97 1.96 -13.54 9.74
N LEU A 98 2.37 -14.61 9.06
CA LEU A 98 1.47 -15.54 8.37
C LEU A 98 1.25 -16.85 9.15
N ASP A 99 1.91 -16.97 10.31
CA ASP A 99 1.98 -18.14 11.18
C ASP A 99 1.20 -17.97 12.50
N CYS A 100 0.41 -16.90 12.61
CA CYS A 100 -0.51 -16.68 13.73
C CYS A 100 -1.70 -17.64 13.72
#